data_AF-A0A368AV99-F1
#
_entry.id   AF-A0A368AV99-F1
#
_cell.length_a   1.000
_cell.length_b   1.000
_cell.length_c   1.000
_cell.angle_alpha   90.00
_cell.angle_beta   90.00
_cell.angle_gamma   90.00
#
_symmetry.space_group_name_H-M   'P 1'
#
loop_
_entity.id
_entity.type
_entity.pdbx_description
1 polymer ?
#
loop_
_entity_poly.entity_id
_entity_poly.type
_entity_poly.pdbx_seq_one_letter_code
_entity_poly.pdbx_strand_id
1 'polypeptide(L)'
;MKKIALYSILALFLTACDAPNTTDLNLQEGNKISLNNVKSTKSYMATKDDKDRQFHYFETTADLKTVYQDFSQALEKSGYKPSIKTQDDSTIQAYFRKPKSAMIVANFKQSNPNQAVTQAVLSWAVN
;
A
#
# COMPACT_ATOMS: atom_id res chain seq x y z
N MET A 1 -11.17 -21.67 -57.08
CA MET A 1 -10.75 -20.59 -56.15
C MET A 1 -11.90 -20.26 -55.22
N LYS A 2 -11.64 -20.19 -53.90
CA LYS A 2 -12.25 -19.32 -52.86
C LYS A 2 -12.17 -20.03 -51.50
N LYS A 3 -11.11 -19.73 -50.76
CA LYS A 3 -10.95 -20.08 -49.34
C LYS A 3 -11.63 -18.98 -48.53
N ILE A 4 -12.64 -19.33 -47.74
CA ILE A 4 -13.26 -18.39 -46.80
C ILE A 4 -12.45 -18.50 -45.51
N ALA A 5 -11.59 -17.51 -45.27
CA ALA A 5 -10.90 -17.36 -44.00
C ALA A 5 -11.89 -16.76 -43.00
N LEU A 6 -12.39 -17.59 -42.09
CA LEU A 6 -13.16 -17.14 -40.94
C LEU A 6 -12.16 -16.53 -39.95
N TYR A 7 -12.07 -15.20 -39.93
CA TYR A 7 -11.38 -14.49 -38.87
C TYR A 7 -12.20 -14.63 -37.59
N SER A 8 -11.80 -15.55 -36.73
CA SER A 8 -12.28 -15.64 -35.35
C SER A 8 -11.98 -14.31 -34.67
N ILE A 9 -13.03 -13.52 -34.46
CA ILE A 9 -13.01 -12.31 -33.65
C ILE A 9 -12.60 -12.75 -32.24
N LEU A 10 -11.36 -12.45 -31.89
CA LEU A 10 -10.84 -12.61 -30.54
C LEU A 10 -11.59 -11.61 -29.67
N ALA A 11 -12.65 -12.09 -29.01
CA ALA A 11 -13.36 -11.34 -28.00
C ALA A 11 -12.40 -11.09 -26.84
N LEU A 12 -11.80 -9.90 -26.83
CA LEU A 12 -11.11 -9.36 -25.67
C LEU A 12 -12.15 -9.20 -24.57
N PHE A 13 -12.22 -10.20 -23.68
CA PHE A 13 -12.85 -10.03 -22.39
C PHE A 13 -12.06 -8.95 -21.64
N LEU A 14 -12.45 -7.69 -21.85
CA LEU A 14 -12.19 -6.60 -20.94
C LEU A 14 -12.93 -6.97 -19.65
N THR A 15 -12.26 -7.77 -18.81
CA THR A 15 -12.59 -7.75 -17.39
C THR A 15 -12.37 -6.31 -16.97
N ALA A 16 -13.46 -5.61 -16.68
CA ALA A 16 -13.40 -4.35 -15.97
C ALA A 16 -12.74 -4.69 -14.63
N CYS A 17 -11.42 -4.58 -14.58
CA CYS A 17 -10.69 -4.49 -13.33
C CYS A 17 -11.17 -3.17 -12.76
N ASP A 18 -12.12 -3.23 -11.80
CA ASP A 18 -12.53 -2.05 -11.03
C ASP A 18 -11.26 -1.29 -10.68
N ALA A 19 -11.19 -0.02 -11.08
CA ALA A 19 -10.00 0.79 -10.84
C ALA A 19 -9.71 0.69 -9.33
N PRO A 20 -8.49 0.28 -8.93
CA PRO A 20 -8.20 0.07 -7.53
C PRO A 20 -8.48 1.36 -6.78
N ASN A 21 -9.13 1.29 -5.62
CA ASN A 21 -9.30 2.47 -4.79
C ASN A 21 -7.90 2.96 -4.40
N THR A 22 -7.50 4.09 -4.97
CA THR A 22 -6.18 4.68 -4.77
C THR A 22 -6.21 5.83 -3.78
N THR A 23 -5.14 6.01 -3.03
CA THR A 23 -4.93 7.17 -2.18
C THR A 23 -3.50 7.65 -2.29
N ASP A 24 -3.33 8.96 -2.47
CA ASP A 24 -2.01 9.58 -2.51
C ASP A 24 -1.50 9.88 -1.10
N LEU A 25 -0.31 9.38 -0.80
CA LEU A 25 0.46 9.71 0.38
C LEU A 25 1.49 10.79 0.02
N ASN A 26 1.39 11.96 0.65
CA ASN A 26 2.41 13.01 0.51
C ASN A 26 3.48 12.79 1.58
N LEU A 27 4.67 12.39 1.17
CA LEU A 27 5.83 12.32 2.06
C LEU A 27 6.47 13.70 2.23
N GLN A 28 7.21 13.89 3.33
CA GLN A 28 7.84 15.18 3.66
C GLN A 28 8.78 15.67 2.57
N GLU A 29 9.43 14.76 1.84
CA GLU A 29 10.31 15.09 0.71
C GLU A 29 9.57 15.55 -0.57
N GLY A 30 8.25 15.77 -0.51
CA GLY A 30 7.44 16.27 -1.63
C GLY A 30 7.07 15.22 -2.68
N ASN A 31 7.44 13.95 -2.45
CA ASN A 31 7.05 12.85 -3.33
C ASN A 31 5.65 12.34 -2.97
N LYS A 32 4.80 12.20 -3.99
CA LYS A 32 3.51 11.52 -3.88
C LYS A 32 3.67 10.04 -4.12
N ILE A 33 3.09 9.21 -3.25
CA ILE A 33 3.06 7.76 -3.40
C ILE A 33 1.61 7.32 -3.45
N SER A 34 1.19 6.79 -4.58
CA SER A 34 -0.16 6.26 -4.75
C SER A 34 -0.23 4.83 -4.18
N LEU A 35 -1.11 4.62 -3.22
CA LEU A 35 -1.36 3.35 -2.55
C LEU A 35 -2.69 2.77 -3.06
N ASN A 36 -2.70 1.48 -3.38
CA ASN A 36 -3.89 0.77 -3.87
C ASN A 36 -4.69 0.14 -2.71
N ASN A 37 -5.89 -0.32 -3.03
CA ASN A 37 -6.78 -1.03 -2.10
C ASN A 37 -7.19 -0.21 -0.86
N VAL A 38 -7.13 1.12 -0.92
CA VAL A 38 -7.46 2.00 0.20
C VAL A 38 -8.94 2.38 0.15
N LYS A 39 -9.73 1.93 1.11
CA LYS A 39 -11.13 2.32 1.29
C LYS A 39 -11.27 3.72 1.90
N SER A 40 -10.48 3.99 2.93
CA SER A 40 -10.52 5.25 3.67
C SER A 40 -9.16 5.57 4.26
N THR A 41 -8.90 6.86 4.49
CA THR A 41 -7.66 7.32 5.13
C THR A 41 -7.96 8.40 6.18
N LYS A 42 -7.15 8.42 7.23
CA LYS A 42 -7.13 9.47 8.25
C LYS A 42 -5.68 9.81 8.57
N SER A 43 -5.40 11.09 8.77
CA SER A 43 -4.03 11.56 9.05
C SER A 43 -4.04 12.45 10.27
N TYR A 44 -3.01 12.33 11.12
CA TYR A 44 -2.84 13.18 12.30
C TYR A 44 -1.37 13.26 12.69
N MET A 45 -1.01 14.29 13.45
CA MET A 45 0.30 14.40 14.07
C MET A 45 0.20 14.04 15.55
N ALA A 46 1.22 13.35 16.07
CA ALA A 46 1.36 13.11 17.50
C ALA A 46 2.84 13.05 17.90
N THR A 47 3.13 13.50 19.11
CA THR A 47 4.47 13.42 19.69
C THR A 47 4.66 12.03 20.31
N LYS A 48 5.73 11.34 19.93
CA LYS A 48 6.13 10.04 20.48
C LYS A 48 7.64 9.99 20.57
N ASP A 49 8.16 9.58 21.73
CA ASP A 49 9.61 9.49 21.99
C ASP A 49 10.32 10.83 21.74
N ASP A 50 9.73 11.93 22.25
CA ASP A 50 10.19 13.33 22.10
C ASP A 50 10.34 13.82 20.65
N LYS A 51 9.68 13.14 19.70
CA LYS A 51 9.66 13.53 18.29
C LYS A 51 8.23 13.65 17.79
N ASP A 52 7.98 14.71 17.03
CA ASP A 52 6.74 14.83 16.29
C ASP A 52 6.73 13.85 15.14
N ARG A 53 5.63 13.12 15.02
CA ARG A 53 5.44 12.11 14.00
C ARG A 53 4.15 12.37 13.24
N GLN A 54 4.25 12.24 11.94
CA GLN A 54 3.09 12.15 11.06
C GLN A 54 2.60 10.71 11.08
N PHE A 55 1.29 10.51 11.28
CA PHE A 55 0.62 9.22 11.18
C PHE A 55 -0.42 9.27 10.05
N HIS A 56 -0.44 8.22 9.25
CA HIS A 56 -1.46 7.96 8.24
C HIS A 56 -2.06 6.58 8.50
N TYR A 57 -3.34 6.56 8.82
CA TYR A 57 -4.14 5.36 9.00
C TYR A 57 -4.93 5.08 7.71
N PHE A 58 -4.97 3.81 7.33
CA PHE A 58 -5.66 3.33 6.14
C PHE A 58 -6.55 2.15 6.50
N GLU A 59 -7.82 2.21 6.09
CA GLU A 59 -8.67 1.04 5.99
C GLU A 59 -8.62 0.55 4.55
N THR A 60 -8.47 -0.76 4.35
CA THR A 60 -8.30 -1.34 3.01
C THR A 60 -9.42 -2.31 2.65
N THR A 61 -9.46 -2.67 1.36
CA THR A 61 -10.42 -3.64 0.79
C THR A 61 -9.80 -5.00 0.49
N ALA A 62 -8.58 -5.25 0.98
CA ALA A 62 -7.83 -6.48 0.69
C ALA A 62 -7.21 -7.11 1.95
N ASP A 63 -6.81 -8.36 1.81
CA ASP A 63 -6.12 -9.13 2.84
C ASP A 63 -4.69 -8.61 3.13
N LEU A 64 -4.13 -9.07 4.24
CA LEU A 64 -2.87 -8.61 4.81
C LEU A 64 -1.70 -8.75 3.84
N LYS A 65 -1.62 -9.89 3.15
CA LYS A 65 -0.52 -10.18 2.22
C LYS A 65 -0.61 -9.25 1.02
N THR A 66 -1.80 -9.12 0.45
CA THR A 66 -2.05 -8.25 -0.71
C THR A 66 -1.73 -6.80 -0.38
N VAL A 67 -2.24 -6.28 0.74
CA VAL A 67 -2.00 -4.88 1.14
C VAL A 67 -0.53 -4.62 1.45
N TYR A 68 0.15 -5.53 2.15
CA TYR A 68 1.59 -5.39 2.42
C TYR A 68 2.40 -5.36 1.12
N GLN A 69 2.09 -6.24 0.17
CA GLN A 69 2.77 -6.28 -1.12
C GLN A 69 2.56 -4.98 -1.91
N ASP A 70 1.32 -4.49 -1.99
CA ASP A 70 1.00 -3.26 -2.72
C ASP A 70 1.71 -2.03 -2.13
N PHE A 71 1.62 -1.87 -0.80
CA PHE A 71 2.24 -0.74 -0.13
C PHE A 71 3.76 -0.82 -0.24
N SER A 72 4.33 -2.01 -0.11
CA SER A 72 5.78 -2.21 -0.25
C SER A 72 6.26 -1.86 -1.66
N GLN A 73 5.58 -2.35 -2.69
CA GLN A 73 5.94 -2.04 -4.08
C GLN A 73 5.84 -0.54 -4.39
N ALA A 74 4.81 0.14 -3.87
CA ALA A 74 4.66 1.59 -4.04
C ALA A 74 5.82 2.36 -3.39
N LEU A 75 6.19 2.00 -2.15
CA LEU A 75 7.31 2.61 -1.44
C LEU A 75 8.66 2.28 -2.09
N GLU A 76 8.85 1.06 -2.57
CA GLU A 76 10.06 0.61 -3.28
C GLU A 76 10.27 1.36 -4.59
N LYS A 77 9.21 1.61 -5.36
CA LYS A 77 9.26 2.46 -6.56
C LYS A 77 9.75 3.89 -6.25
N SER A 78 9.50 4.38 -5.04
CA SER A 78 9.99 5.67 -4.56
C SER A 78 11.39 5.61 -3.93
N GLY A 79 12.07 4.45 -3.98
CA GLY A 79 13.45 4.24 -3.53
C GLY A 79 13.60 3.83 -2.07
N TYR A 80 12.51 3.51 -1.37
CA TYR A 80 12.58 2.93 -0.04
C TYR A 80 12.91 1.43 -0.10
N LYS A 81 13.61 0.93 0.91
CA LYS A 81 13.90 -0.50 1.05
C LYS A 81 13.18 -1.07 2.28
N PRO A 82 12.32 -2.09 2.13
CA PRO A 82 11.62 -2.72 3.24
C PRO A 82 12.57 -3.58 4.10
N SER A 83 12.24 -3.67 5.38
CA SER A 83 12.83 -4.61 6.34
C SER A 83 11.73 -5.03 7.31
N ILE A 84 11.30 -6.28 7.21
CA ILE A 84 10.29 -6.86 8.11
C ILE A 84 10.89 -6.96 9.51
N LYS A 85 10.14 -6.53 10.52
CA LYS A 85 10.49 -6.61 11.94
C LYS A 85 9.72 -7.70 12.66
N THR A 86 8.44 -7.80 12.39
CA THR A 86 7.56 -8.81 12.95
C THR A 86 6.56 -9.21 11.89
N GLN A 87 6.26 -10.51 11.83
CA GLN A 87 5.26 -11.06 10.94
C GLN A 87 4.61 -12.27 11.62
N ASP A 88 3.29 -12.24 11.71
CA ASP A 88 2.45 -13.35 12.11
C ASP A 88 1.23 -13.43 11.15
N ASP A 89 0.30 -14.34 11.43
CA ASP A 89 -0.86 -14.59 10.56
C ASP A 89 -1.81 -13.40 10.44
N SER A 90 -1.75 -12.46 11.37
CA SER A 90 -2.67 -11.32 11.49
C SER A 90 -1.97 -9.96 11.45
N THR A 91 -0.65 -9.91 11.58
CA THR A 91 0.11 -8.66 11.62
C THR A 91 1.41 -8.72 10.84
N ILE A 92 1.76 -7.59 10.23
CA ILE A 92 3.09 -7.34 9.67
C ILE A 92 3.56 -5.98 10.17
N GLN A 93 4.75 -5.92 10.74
CA GLN A 93 5.46 -4.68 11.00
C GLN A 93 6.70 -4.62 10.10
N ALA A 94 6.85 -3.52 9.35
CA ALA A 94 7.97 -3.31 8.46
C ALA A 94 8.52 -1.89 8.58
N TYR A 95 9.84 -1.77 8.43
CA TYR A 95 10.52 -0.48 8.34
C TYR A 95 11.00 -0.25 6.91
N PHE A 96 10.70 0.92 6.37
CA PHE A 96 11.09 1.33 5.04
C PHE A 96 12.14 2.44 5.16
N ARG A 97 13.33 2.20 4.60
CA ARG A 97 14.46 3.14 4.68
C ARG A 97 14.88 3.64 3.31
N LYS A 98 15.18 4.93 3.24
CA LYS A 98 15.76 5.59 2.07
C LYS A 98 16.85 6.56 2.54
N PRO A 99 18.03 6.60 1.89
CA PRO A 99 19.08 7.54 2.28
C PRO A 99 18.58 8.99 2.26
N LYS A 100 18.90 9.76 3.32
CA LYS A 100 18.51 11.18 3.48
C LYS A 100 16.99 11.42 3.55
N SER A 101 16.19 10.40 3.83
CA SER A 101 14.75 10.53 4.07
C SER A 101 14.39 9.93 5.44
N ALA A 102 13.27 10.38 6.01
CA ALA A 102 12.78 9.81 7.26
C ALA A 102 12.46 8.31 7.09
N MET A 103 12.75 7.50 8.10
CA MET A 103 12.35 6.11 8.11
C MET A 103 10.83 6.01 8.29
N ILE A 104 10.16 5.31 7.38
CA ILE A 104 8.73 5.01 7.50
C ILE A 104 8.59 3.72 8.31
N VAL A 105 7.81 3.79 9.39
CA VAL A 105 7.37 2.64 10.18
C VAL A 105 5.96 2.29 9.73
N ALA A 106 5.80 1.07 9.23
CA ALA A 106 4.53 0.54 8.76
C ALA A 106 4.04 -0.59 9.67
N ASN A 107 2.78 -0.54 10.07
CA ASN A 107 2.10 -1.63 10.77
C ASN A 107 0.85 -2.01 9.97
N PHE A 108 0.69 -3.29 9.69
CA PHE A 108 -0.45 -3.87 9.00
C PHE A 108 -1.11 -4.85 9.96
N LYS A 109 -2.43 -4.80 10.08
CA LYS A 109 -3.20 -5.68 10.94
C LYS A 109 -4.50 -6.11 10.25
N GLN A 110 -4.71 -7.40 10.18
CA GLN A 110 -5.98 -8.01 9.76
C GLN A 110 -6.59 -8.72 10.97
N SER A 111 -7.59 -8.09 11.59
CA SER A 111 -8.20 -8.59 12.82
C SER A 111 -8.95 -9.92 12.65
N ASN A 112 -9.36 -10.24 11.42
CA ASN A 112 -9.99 -11.51 11.08
C ASN A 112 -9.35 -12.08 9.80
N PRO A 113 -8.60 -13.20 9.88
CA PRO A 113 -7.96 -13.85 8.74
C PRO A 113 -8.92 -14.21 7.59
N ASN A 114 -10.22 -14.38 7.88
CA ASN A 114 -11.25 -14.73 6.90
C ASN A 114 -11.89 -13.52 6.20
N GLN A 115 -11.46 -12.30 6.52
CA GLN A 115 -11.96 -11.07 5.90
C GLN A 115 -10.85 -10.35 5.14
N ALA A 116 -11.12 -9.97 3.89
CA ALA A 116 -10.21 -9.15 3.08
C ALA A 116 -10.23 -7.67 3.51
N VAL A 117 -9.95 -7.40 4.80
CA VAL A 117 -9.90 -6.05 5.37
C VAL A 117 -8.70 -5.93 6.27
N THR A 118 -7.71 -5.17 5.81
CA THR A 118 -6.50 -4.86 6.58
C THR A 118 -6.52 -3.39 6.99
N GLN A 119 -6.09 -3.15 8.22
CA GLN A 119 -5.78 -1.81 8.71
C GLN A 119 -4.28 -1.59 8.54
N ALA A 120 -3.87 -0.50 7.90
CA ALA A 120 -2.47 -0.13 7.77
C ALA A 120 -2.21 1.22 8.44
N VAL A 121 -1.06 1.35 9.09
CA VAL A 121 -0.58 2.61 9.66
C VAL A 121 0.84 2.86 9.18
N LEU A 122 1.03 3.96 8.47
CA LEU A 122 2.34 4.47 8.10
C LEU A 122 2.67 5.67 9.01
N SER A 123 3.89 5.73 9.53
CA SER A 123 4.34 6.87 10.31
C SER A 123 5.81 7.18 10.11
N TRP A 124 6.17 8.46 10.21
CA TRP A 124 7.55 8.94 10.17
C TRP A 124 7.70 10.17 11.05
N ALA A 125 8.93 10.41 11.53
CA ALA A 125 9.25 11.65 12.22
C ALA A 125 9.27 12.81 11.21
N VAL A 126 8.74 13.97 11.60
CA VAL A 126 8.75 15.17 10.76
C VAL A 126 9.91 16.12 11.09
N ASN A 127 10.60 15.90 12.22
CA ASN A 127 11.69 16.72 12.74
C ASN A 127 12.84 15.83 13.26
#